data_AF-A0A2E4HL16-F1
#
_entry.id   AF-A0A2E4HL16-F1
#
_cell.length_a   1.000
_cell.length_b   1.000
_cell.length_c   1.000
_cell.angle_alpha   90.00
_cell.angle_beta   90.00
_cell.angle_gamma   90.00
#
_symmetry.space_group_name_H-M   'P 1'
#
loop_
_entity.id
_entity.type
_entity.pdbx_description
1 polymer ?
#
loop_
_entity_poly.entity_id
_entity_poly.type
_entity_poly.pdbx_seq_one_letter_code
_entity_poly.pdbx_strand_id
1 'polypeptide(L)'
;MRYLIKARLKEKNEKALLKAIDNQTLGYGSIAYPTFKKCMENARLLINGEIQWIEVCYCREAFGPGKELIEELPYWEEYFHNIKIMMARDPKKCDGYPVCADCDCTKKLESKLRNKGKKFLTTLRDTF
;
A
#
# COMPACT_ATOMS: atom_id res chain seq x y z
N MET A 1 1.29 -3.05 12.31
CA MET A 1 1.28 -1.57 12.18
C MET A 1 0.68 -1.09 10.86
N ARG A 2 0.45 0.22 10.69
CA ARG A 2 -0.05 0.84 9.44
C ARG A 2 0.97 1.84 8.89
N TYR A 3 1.22 1.76 7.59
CA TYR A 3 2.17 2.61 6.88
C TYR A 3 1.47 3.36 5.76
N LEU A 4 1.78 4.65 5.62
CA LEU A 4 1.45 5.42 4.44
C LEU A 4 2.58 5.24 3.43
N ILE A 5 2.25 4.57 2.33
CA ILE A 5 3.18 4.40 1.23
C ILE A 5 2.95 5.50 0.22
N LYS A 6 4.05 6.03 -0.33
CA LYS A 6 4.05 6.85 -1.52
C LYS A 6 4.99 6.24 -2.52
N ALA A 7 4.57 6.12 -3.77
CA ALA A 7 5.43 5.64 -4.83
C ALA A 7 5.04 6.26 -6.17
N ARG A 8 5.83 5.98 -7.21
CA ARG A 8 5.46 6.24 -8.60
C ARG A 8 5.41 4.92 -9.34
N LEU A 9 4.46 4.79 -10.24
CA LEU A 9 4.42 3.66 -11.14
C LEU A 9 5.60 3.76 -12.11
N LYS A 10 6.33 2.66 -12.31
CA LYS A 10 7.38 2.62 -13.32
C LYS A 10 6.78 2.81 -14.70
N GLU A 11 7.51 3.47 -15.59
CA GLU A 11 7.08 3.64 -16.97
C GLU A 11 6.77 2.30 -17.63
N LYS A 12 5.68 2.23 -18.41
CA LYS A 12 5.23 1.06 -19.16
C LYS A 12 4.73 -0.11 -18.31
N ASN A 13 4.70 0.02 -16.98
CA ASN A 13 4.15 -1.00 -16.09
C ASN A 13 2.64 -0.89 -15.85
N GLU A 14 1.96 0.08 -16.45
CA GLU A 14 0.52 0.29 -16.31
C GLU A 14 -0.28 -0.97 -16.67
N LYS A 15 -0.04 -1.54 -17.86
CA LYS A 15 -0.72 -2.77 -18.31
C LYS A 15 -0.33 -3.98 -17.47
N ALA A 16 0.95 -4.08 -17.12
CA ALA A 16 1.47 -5.20 -16.33
C ALA A 16 0.85 -5.23 -14.93
N LEU A 17 0.82 -4.08 -14.24
CA LEU A 17 0.20 -3.94 -12.93
C LEU A 17 -1.31 -4.21 -12.99
N LEU A 18 -2.02 -3.64 -13.98
CA LEU A 18 -3.45 -3.86 -14.12
C LEU A 18 -3.76 -5.35 -14.34
N LYS A 19 -3.01 -6.01 -15.22
CA LYS A 19 -3.12 -7.46 -15.45
C LYS A 19 -2.87 -8.27 -14.18
N ALA A 20 -1.84 -7.91 -13.40
CA ALA A 20 -1.54 -8.59 -12.14
C ALA A 20 -2.66 -8.40 -11.09
N ILE A 21 -3.28 -7.23 -11.05
CA ILE A 21 -4.43 -6.96 -10.16
C ILE A 21 -5.65 -7.77 -10.60
N ASP A 22 -6.00 -7.73 -11.88
CA ASP A 22 -7.22 -8.36 -12.40
C ASP A 22 -7.11 -9.89 -12.37
N ASN A 23 -5.93 -10.44 -12.65
CA ASN A 23 -5.66 -11.88 -12.53
C ASN A 23 -5.44 -12.33 -11.07
N GLN A 24 -5.49 -11.41 -10.11
CA GLN A 24 -5.17 -11.67 -8.70
C GLN A 24 -3.78 -12.29 -8.53
N THR A 25 -2.78 -11.90 -9.31
CA THR A 25 -1.41 -12.41 -9.18
C THR A 25 -0.47 -11.41 -8.52
N LEU A 26 -0.92 -10.18 -8.26
CA LEU A 26 -0.14 -9.18 -7.54
C LEU A 26 0.16 -9.66 -6.11
N GLY A 27 1.45 -9.76 -5.78
CA GLY A 27 1.90 -10.26 -4.47
C GLY A 27 1.85 -11.78 -4.32
N TYR A 28 1.64 -12.55 -5.41
CA TYR A 28 1.50 -14.01 -5.32
C TYR A 28 2.73 -14.67 -4.66
N GLY A 29 2.48 -15.54 -3.68
CA GLY A 29 3.52 -16.15 -2.84
C GLY A 29 3.94 -15.33 -1.62
N SER A 30 3.45 -14.09 -1.47
CA SER A 30 3.64 -13.29 -0.26
C SER A 30 2.70 -13.75 0.85
N ILE A 31 3.15 -13.67 2.11
CA ILE A 31 2.28 -13.81 3.29
C ILE A 31 1.18 -12.73 3.29
N ALA A 32 1.48 -11.55 2.76
CA ALA A 32 0.54 -10.45 2.64
C ALA A 32 -0.33 -10.49 1.37
N TYR A 33 -0.23 -11.55 0.55
CA TYR A 33 -0.93 -11.67 -0.74
C TYR A 33 -2.40 -11.18 -0.75
N PRO A 34 -3.25 -11.51 0.25
CA PRO A 34 -4.64 -11.05 0.26
C PRO A 34 -4.83 -9.52 0.35
N THR A 35 -3.81 -8.76 0.76
CA THR A 35 -3.92 -7.32 1.02
C THR A 35 -3.56 -6.46 -0.19
N PHE A 36 -2.71 -6.94 -1.10
CA PHE A 36 -2.21 -6.16 -2.24
C PHE A 36 -3.33 -5.56 -3.10
N LYS A 37 -4.32 -6.37 -3.48
CA LYS A 37 -5.48 -5.91 -4.26
C LYS A 37 -6.24 -4.81 -3.53
N LYS A 38 -6.49 -5.00 -2.23
CA LYS A 38 -7.19 -4.02 -1.38
C LYS A 38 -6.41 -2.71 -1.28
N CYS A 39 -5.08 -2.77 -1.20
CA CYS A 39 -4.22 -1.59 -1.22
C CYS A 39 -4.43 -0.79 -2.51
N MET A 40 -4.45 -1.45 -3.67
CA MET A 40 -4.64 -0.79 -4.97
C MET A 40 -6.06 -0.24 -5.17
N GLU A 41 -7.10 -0.94 -4.68
CA GLU A 41 -8.48 -0.45 -4.67
C GLU A 41 -8.64 0.85 -3.84
N ASN A 42 -7.87 0.97 -2.75
CA ASN A 42 -7.88 2.13 -1.87
C ASN A 42 -6.82 3.17 -2.19
N ALA A 43 -5.92 2.90 -3.14
CA ALA A 43 -4.85 3.81 -3.52
C ALA A 43 -5.37 5.09 -4.17
N ARG A 44 -4.61 6.17 -4.02
CA ARG A 44 -4.93 7.49 -4.58
C ARG A 44 -3.79 8.01 -5.44
N LEU A 45 -4.11 8.37 -6.67
CA LEU A 45 -3.24 9.10 -7.57
C LEU A 45 -3.34 10.59 -7.25
N LEU A 46 -2.21 11.20 -6.90
CA LEU A 46 -2.07 12.62 -6.64
C LEU A 46 -1.82 13.42 -7.92
N ILE A 47 -2.02 14.74 -7.83
CA ILE A 47 -1.81 15.66 -8.95
C ILE A 47 -0.37 15.66 -9.48
N ASN A 48 0.61 15.38 -8.61
CA ASN A 48 2.02 15.30 -8.98
C ASN A 48 2.41 13.93 -9.59
N GLY A 49 1.47 13.01 -9.76
CA GLY A 49 1.70 11.65 -10.28
C GLY A 49 2.23 10.64 -9.25
N GLU A 50 2.33 11.01 -7.96
CA GLU A 50 2.59 10.03 -6.89
C GLU A 50 1.30 9.25 -6.56
N ILE A 51 1.47 7.98 -6.21
CA ILE A 51 0.40 7.07 -5.79
C ILE A 51 0.59 6.80 -4.31
N GLN A 52 -0.50 6.88 -3.55
CA GLN A 52 -0.49 6.71 -2.10
C GLN A 52 -1.44 5.61 -1.64
N TRP A 53 -1.03 4.79 -0.67
CA TRP A 53 -1.91 3.79 -0.07
C TRP A 53 -1.62 3.45 1.41
N ILE A 54 -2.67 2.87 1.98
CA ILE A 54 -2.82 2.07 3.21
C ILE A 54 -2.09 0.74 3.29
N GLU A 55 -0.88 0.60 3.85
CA GLU A 55 -0.31 -0.74 4.04
C GLU A 55 -0.38 -1.21 5.50
N VAL A 56 -0.76 -2.47 5.73
CA VAL A 56 -0.80 -3.09 7.06
C VAL A 56 0.30 -4.14 7.13
N CYS A 57 1.25 -3.96 8.03
CA CYS A 57 2.40 -4.84 8.15
C CYS A 57 2.94 -4.82 9.58
N TYR A 58 3.43 -5.97 10.04
CA TYR A 58 4.02 -6.14 11.38
C TYR A 58 5.51 -6.48 11.36
N CYS A 59 6.17 -6.39 10.20
CA CYS A 59 7.60 -6.68 10.06
C CYS A 59 8.47 -5.83 11.00
N ARG A 60 8.08 -4.58 11.31
CA ARG A 60 8.78 -3.76 12.31
C ARG A 60 8.75 -4.38 13.71
N GLU A 61 7.60 -4.93 14.11
CA GLU A 61 7.45 -5.58 15.41
C GLU A 61 8.20 -6.92 15.45
N ALA A 62 8.25 -7.63 14.32
CA ALA A 62 8.92 -8.92 14.20
C ALA A 62 10.46 -8.80 14.05
N PHE A 63 10.95 -7.83 13.30
CA PHE A 63 12.35 -7.74 12.87
C PHE A 63 13.07 -6.46 13.33
N GLY A 64 12.36 -5.54 13.99
CA GLY A 64 12.90 -4.28 14.52
C GLY A 64 12.72 -3.06 13.60
N PRO A 65 13.09 -1.85 14.08
CA PRO A 65 12.98 -0.61 13.32
C PRO A 65 13.79 -0.63 12.01
N GLY A 66 13.25 -0.07 10.93
CA GLY A 66 13.90 -0.07 9.61
C GLY A 66 13.64 -1.34 8.78
N LYS A 67 12.84 -2.26 9.30
CA LYS A 67 12.39 -3.50 8.61
C LYS A 67 10.91 -3.44 8.22
N GLU A 68 10.35 -2.24 8.16
CA GLU A 68 8.98 -2.03 7.70
C GLU A 68 8.82 -2.59 6.28
N LEU A 69 7.79 -3.41 6.07
CA LEU A 69 7.44 -3.96 4.76
C LEU A 69 8.49 -4.83 4.08
N ILE A 70 9.45 -5.42 4.81
CA ILE A 70 10.50 -6.21 4.16
C ILE A 70 9.95 -7.41 3.35
N GLU A 71 8.76 -7.91 3.69
CA GLU A 71 8.11 -9.02 3.01
C GLU A 71 7.26 -8.57 1.81
N GLU A 72 6.67 -7.37 1.87
CA GLU A 72 5.81 -6.82 0.82
C GLU A 72 6.60 -6.00 -0.21
N LEU A 73 7.71 -5.39 0.19
CA LEU A 73 8.53 -4.50 -0.63
C LEU A 73 8.94 -5.11 -1.97
N PRO A 74 9.46 -6.35 -2.06
CA PRO A 74 9.90 -6.92 -3.33
C PRO A 74 8.78 -6.96 -4.39
N TYR A 75 7.54 -7.20 -3.95
CA TYR A 75 6.37 -7.24 -4.83
C TYR A 75 5.93 -5.84 -5.27
N TRP A 76 6.04 -4.85 -4.38
CA TRP A 76 5.78 -3.47 -4.76
C TRP A 76 6.84 -2.92 -5.71
N GLU A 77 8.11 -3.25 -5.46
CA GLU A 77 9.24 -2.84 -6.28
C GLU A 77 9.21 -3.40 -7.70
N GLU A 78 8.47 -4.49 -7.97
CA GLU A 78 8.24 -4.97 -9.33
C GLU A 78 7.59 -3.87 -10.20
N TYR A 79 6.58 -3.18 -9.67
CA TYR A 79 5.76 -2.23 -10.41
C TYR A 79 6.08 -0.77 -10.13
N PHE A 80 6.54 -0.46 -8.93
CA PHE A 80 6.72 0.90 -8.44
C PHE A 80 8.18 1.26 -8.22
N HIS A 81 8.47 2.56 -8.27
CA HIS A 81 9.77 3.13 -7.91
C HIS A 81 9.59 4.33 -6.97
N ASN A 82 10.69 4.82 -6.40
CA ASN A 82 10.69 5.91 -5.41
C ASN A 82 9.74 5.64 -4.23
N ILE A 83 9.69 4.39 -3.76
CA ILE A 83 8.84 3.96 -2.66
C ILE A 83 9.33 4.63 -1.37
N LYS A 84 8.42 5.38 -0.73
CA LYS A 84 8.62 5.98 0.58
C LYS A 84 7.66 5.33 1.56
N ILE A 85 8.22 4.78 2.63
CA ILE A 85 7.46 4.18 3.73
C ILE A 85 7.44 5.17 4.88
N MET A 86 6.26 5.58 5.31
CA MET A 86 6.09 6.41 6.50
C MET A 86 5.11 5.75 7.45
N MET A 87 5.35 5.89 8.76
CA MET A 87 4.35 5.48 9.73
C MET A 87 3.08 6.32 9.54
N ALA A 88 1.94 5.64 9.36
CA ALA A 88 0.65 6.33 9.20
C ALA A 88 0.12 6.88 10.54
N ARG A 89 0.68 6.39 11.65
CA ARG A 89 0.36 6.76 13.03
C ARG A 89 1.64 6.80 13.85
N ASP A 90 1.70 7.72 14.80
CA ASP A 90 2.76 7.75 15.80
C ASP A 90 2.75 6.43 16.61
N PRO A 91 3.86 5.66 16.65
CA PRO A 91 3.91 4.40 17.40
C PRO A 91 3.70 4.60 18.90
N LYS A 92 4.01 5.78 19.44
CA LYS A 92 3.73 6.11 20.85
C LYS A 92 2.24 6.23 21.16
N LYS A 93 1.39 6.33 20.13
CA LYS A 93 -0.07 6.47 20.23
C LYS A 93 -0.79 5.24 19.68
N CYS A 94 -0.13 4.09 19.68
CA CYS A 94 -0.64 2.83 19.14
C CYS A 94 -0.25 1.66 20.04
N ASP A 95 -1.24 0.92 20.53
CA ASP A 95 -1.03 -0.21 21.44
C ASP A 95 -0.45 -1.46 20.75
N GLY A 96 -0.28 -1.43 19.43
CA GLY A 96 0.34 -2.52 18.67
C GLY A 96 -0.48 -3.80 18.65
N TYR A 97 0.14 -4.89 18.24
CA TYR A 97 -0.49 -6.22 18.27
C TYR A 97 -0.59 -6.71 19.73
N PRO A 98 -1.70 -7.34 20.17
CA PRO A 98 -2.84 -7.83 19.37
C PRO A 98 -3.97 -6.81 19.11
N VAL A 99 -4.04 -5.69 19.85
CA VAL A 99 -5.12 -4.68 19.72
C VAL A 99 -5.27 -4.16 18.28
N CYS A 100 -4.18 -4.13 17.53
CA CYS A 100 -4.14 -3.71 16.13
C CYS A 100 -4.93 -4.63 15.17
N ALA A 101 -5.30 -5.85 15.58
CA ALA A 101 -6.10 -6.77 14.78
C ALA A 101 -7.55 -6.27 14.60
N ASP A 102 -8.14 -5.74 15.67
CA ASP A 102 -9.56 -5.31 15.71
C ASP A 102 -9.75 -3.79 15.59
N CYS A 103 -8.67 -3.03 15.52
CA CYS A 103 -8.77 -1.57 15.48
C CYS A 103 -9.25 -1.04 14.11
N ASP A 104 -10.04 0.03 14.13
CA ASP A 104 -10.58 0.68 12.92
C ASP A 104 -9.59 1.64 12.24
N CYS A 105 -8.31 1.64 12.66
CA CYS A 105 -7.30 2.58 12.20
C CYS A 105 -7.18 2.61 10.67
N THR A 106 -7.18 1.45 10.02
CA THR A 106 -7.07 1.36 8.56
C THR A 106 -8.23 2.09 7.87
N LYS A 107 -9.48 1.85 8.32
CA LYS A 107 -10.67 2.51 7.77
C LYS A 107 -10.60 4.04 7.92
N LYS A 108 -10.17 4.52 9.09
CA LYS A 108 -9.98 5.96 9.36
C LYS A 108 -8.89 6.58 8.48
N LEU A 109 -7.76 5.89 8.30
CA LEU A 109 -6.65 6.35 7.46
C LEU A 109 -7.03 6.37 5.98
N GLU A 110 -7.65 5.30 5.48
CA GLU A 110 -8.18 5.23 4.12
C GLU A 110 -9.23 6.32 3.88
N SER A 111 -10.09 6.62 4.86
CA SER A 111 -11.05 7.74 4.78
C SER A 111 -10.38 9.08 4.59
N LYS A 112 -9.29 9.36 5.31
CA LYS A 112 -8.50 10.59 5.11
C LYS A 112 -7.80 10.58 3.75
N LEU A 113 -7.31 9.43 3.32
CA LEU A 113 -6.65 9.27 2.04
C LEU A 113 -7.60 9.57 0.88
N ARG A 114 -8.90 9.23 0.99
CA ARG A 114 -9.90 9.47 -0.07
C ARG A 114 -9.94 10.91 -0.59
N ASN A 115 -9.63 11.88 0.27
CA ASN A 115 -9.68 13.30 -0.05
C ASN A 115 -8.39 13.84 -0.67
N LYS A 116 -7.37 13.01 -0.90
CA LYS A 116 -6.05 13.47 -1.39
C LYS A 116 -5.88 13.39 -2.90
N GLY A 117 -6.69 12.62 -3.62
CA GLY A 117 -6.49 12.41 -5.05
C GLY A 117 -7.58 11.56 -5.70
N LYS A 118 -7.38 11.22 -6.98
CA LYS A 118 -8.29 10.35 -7.74
C LYS A 118 -8.07 8.89 -7.33
N LYS A 119 -9.09 8.04 -7.47
CA LYS A 119 -8.93 6.58 -7.28
C LYS A 119 -7.92 6.05 -8.28
N PHE A 120 -6.80 5.51 -7.80
CA PHE A 120 -5.71 5.09 -8.68
C PHE A 120 -6.15 3.97 -9.64
N LEU A 121 -6.79 2.91 -9.14
CA LEU A 121 -7.22 1.79 -9.97
C LEU A 121 -8.23 2.19 -11.06
N THR A 122 -9.11 3.16 -10.78
CA THR A 122 -10.01 3.72 -11.80
C THR A 122 -9.22 4.42 -12.88
N THR A 123 -8.33 5.35 -12.51
CA THR A 123 -7.48 6.06 -13.48
C THR A 123 -6.61 5.11 -14.32
N LEU A 124 -6.09 4.05 -13.71
CA LEU A 124 -5.28 3.05 -14.38
C LEU A 124 -6.09 2.30 -15.45
N ARG A 125 -7.35 1.98 -15.16
CA ARG A 125 -8.27 1.33 -16.11
C ARG A 125 -8.67 2.28 -17.24
N ASP A 126 -8.92 3.55 -16.93
CA ASP A 126 -9.28 4.57 -17.94
C ASP A 126 -8.14 4.91 -18.92
N THR A 127 -6.93 4.37 -18.70
CA THR A 127 -5.77 4.54 -19.58
C THR A 127 -5.80 3.58 -20.79
N PHE A 128 -6.65 2.55 -20.77
CA PHE A 128 -6.75 1.50 -21.78
C PHE A 128 -8.20 1.28 -22.23
#